data_AF-A0A2V7YXV0-F1
#
_entry.id   AF-A0A2V7YXV0-F1
#
_cell.length_a   1.000
_cell.length_b   1.000
_cell.length_c   1.000
_cell.angle_alpha   90.00
_cell.angle_beta   90.00
_cell.angle_gamma   90.00
#
_symmetry.space_group_name_H-M   'P 1'
#
loop_
_entity.id
_entity.type
_entity.pdbx_description
1 polymer ?
#
loop_
_entity_poly.entity_id
_entity_poly.type
_entity_poly.pdbx_seq_one_letter_code
_entity_poly.pdbx_strand_id
1 'polypeptide(L)'
;MGRMFLGRDAEQARIDALLEHARSGVSGALIVSGEPGIGKSALLSYAADMALDMTMLSATGVKAESELAFSGLAQLLHPILDLIDEIPKPQAAALASALAFGPPVMSDPFA
;
A
#
# COMPACT_ATOMS: atom_id res chain seq x y z
N MET A 1 -9.25 18.06 11.66
CA MET A 1 -10.20 17.79 12.77
C MET A 1 -10.32 16.28 12.88
N GLY A 2 -9.50 15.66 13.75
CA GLY A 2 -9.39 14.19 13.82
C GLY A 2 -10.72 13.55 14.23
N ARG A 3 -11.10 12.47 13.53
CA ARG A 3 -12.25 11.66 13.94
C ARG A 3 -11.89 10.98 15.26
N MET A 4 -12.46 11.47 16.35
CA MET A 4 -12.28 10.88 17.68
C MET A 4 -12.90 9.49 17.69
N PHE A 5 -12.09 8.46 17.90
CA PHE A 5 -12.57 7.10 18.15
C PHE A 5 -12.87 6.95 19.64
N LEU A 6 -14.08 6.56 19.99
CA LEU A 6 -14.39 6.08 21.33
C LEU A 6 -14.06 4.58 21.40
N GLY A 7 -13.10 4.19 22.26
CA GLY A 7 -12.84 2.79 22.61
C GLY A 7 -11.97 2.00 21.63
N ARG A 8 -10.98 2.65 20.96
CA ARG A 8 -10.02 2.00 20.05
C ARG A 8 -8.55 2.24 20.43
N ASP A 9 -8.31 2.56 21.70
CA ASP A 9 -6.98 2.96 22.18
C ASP A 9 -5.95 1.85 21.98
N ALA A 10 -6.36 0.59 22.13
CA ALA A 10 -5.47 -0.56 21.94
C ALA A 10 -5.08 -0.77 20.47
N GLU A 11 -6.01 -0.58 19.53
CA GLU A 11 -5.73 -0.66 18.10
C GLU A 11 -4.90 0.53 17.62
N GLN A 12 -5.20 1.74 18.09
CA GLN A 12 -4.42 2.95 17.81
C GLN A 12 -2.98 2.80 18.31
N ALA A 13 -2.78 2.33 19.55
CA ALA A 13 -1.45 2.11 20.10
C ALA A 13 -0.61 1.11 19.28
N ARG A 14 -1.23 0.09 18.68
CA ARG A 14 -0.53 -0.85 17.78
C ARG A 14 -0.14 -0.20 16.45
N ILE A 15 -0.98 0.67 15.91
CA ILE A 15 -0.68 1.46 14.71
C ILE A 15 0.47 2.43 15.02
N ASP A 16 0.39 3.16 16.13
CA ASP A 16 1.42 4.13 16.53
C ASP A 16 2.78 3.46 16.72
N ALA A 17 2.82 2.31 17.40
CA ALA A 17 4.05 1.54 17.58
C ALA A 17 4.63 1.05 16.24
N LEU A 18 3.78 0.63 15.30
CA LEU A 18 4.23 0.22 13.97
C LEU A 18 4.84 1.41 13.20
N LEU A 19 4.19 2.56 13.23
CA LEU A 19 4.68 3.77 12.58
C LEU A 19 6.00 4.25 13.21
N GLU A 20 6.12 4.19 14.53
CA GLU A 20 7.36 4.58 15.21
C GLU A 20 8.54 3.66 14.85
N HIS A 21 8.29 2.34 14.79
CA HIS A 21 9.29 1.40 14.27
C HIS A 21 9.69 1.74 12.84
N ALA A 22 8.73 2.04 11.96
CA ALA A 22 9.01 2.44 10.59
C ALA A 22 9.89 3.70 10.50
N ARG A 23 9.63 4.72 11.35
CA ARG A 23 10.49 5.93 11.44
C ARG A 23 11.93 5.60 11.83
N SER A 24 12.12 4.59 12.67
CA SER A 24 13.45 4.10 13.06
C SER A 24 14.10 3.15 12.02
N GLY A 25 13.46 2.94 10.86
CA GLY A 25 13.94 2.07 9.78
C GLY A 25 13.62 0.59 9.96
N VAL A 26 12.76 0.25 10.93
CA VAL A 26 12.31 -1.13 11.17
C VAL A 26 10.98 -1.37 10.47
N SER A 27 10.96 -2.26 9.49
CA SER A 27 9.74 -2.64 8.76
C SER A 27 8.79 -3.49 9.62
N GLY A 28 7.48 -3.36 9.39
CA GLY A 28 6.49 -4.25 9.96
C GLY A 28 5.19 -4.26 9.16
N ALA A 29 4.25 -5.12 9.55
CA ALA A 29 2.93 -5.22 8.93
C ALA A 29 1.86 -5.45 9.99
N LEU A 30 0.66 -4.90 9.75
CA LEU A 30 -0.51 -5.11 10.60
C LEU A 30 -1.73 -5.42 9.72
N ILE A 31 -2.53 -6.40 10.15
CA ILE A 31 -3.80 -6.76 9.51
C ILE A 31 -4.94 -6.26 10.39
N VAL A 32 -5.84 -5.46 9.80
CA VAL A 32 -7.07 -5.01 10.46
C VAL A 32 -8.24 -5.88 9.98
N SER A 33 -8.65 -6.84 10.80
CA SER A 33 -9.77 -7.75 10.52
C SER A 33 -10.95 -7.50 11.44
N GLY A 34 -12.17 -7.73 10.96
CA GLY A 34 -13.39 -7.61 11.74
C GLY A 34 -14.62 -7.46 10.87
N GLU A 35 -15.79 -7.39 11.50
CA GLU A 35 -17.08 -7.34 10.82
C GLU A 35 -17.26 -6.10 9.90
N PRO A 36 -18.11 -6.18 8.87
CA PRO A 36 -18.52 -5.02 8.10
C PRO A 36 -19.04 -3.90 9.02
N GLY A 37 -18.63 -2.65 8.77
CA GLY A 37 -19.07 -1.50 9.56
C GLY A 37 -18.38 -1.30 10.92
N ILE A 38 -17.51 -2.21 11.38
CA ILE A 38 -16.85 -2.11 12.71
C ILE A 38 -15.82 -0.96 12.85
N GLY A 39 -15.55 -0.23 11.75
CA GLY A 39 -14.62 0.91 11.73
C GLY A 39 -13.23 0.63 11.15
N LYS A 40 -13.01 -0.46 10.42
CA LYS A 40 -11.70 -0.80 9.82
C LYS A 40 -11.12 0.31 8.95
N SER A 41 -11.91 0.85 8.02
CA SER A 41 -11.49 1.96 7.15
C SER A 41 -11.13 3.21 7.94
N ALA A 42 -11.79 3.41 9.08
CA ALA A 42 -11.52 4.54 9.93
C ALA A 42 -10.16 4.35 10.65
N LEU A 43 -9.80 3.13 11.09
CA LEU A 43 -8.45 2.85 11.63
C LEU A 43 -7.35 3.05 10.57
N LEU A 44 -7.62 2.69 9.31
CA LEU A 44 -6.69 2.98 8.21
C LEU A 44 -6.55 4.50 7.96
N SER A 45 -7.64 5.27 8.03
CA SER A 45 -7.57 6.74 7.96
C SER A 45 -6.77 7.33 9.12
N TYR A 46 -6.92 6.78 10.33
CA TYR A 46 -6.11 7.19 11.47
C TYR A 46 -4.62 6.94 11.23
N ALA A 47 -4.25 5.76 10.72
CA ALA A 47 -2.85 5.48 10.38
C ALA A 47 -2.29 6.46 9.35
N ALA A 48 -3.07 6.81 8.33
CA ALA A 48 -2.72 7.82 7.33
C ALA A 48 -2.52 9.21 7.94
N ASP A 49 -3.43 9.64 8.82
CA ASP A 49 -3.35 10.92 9.51
C ASP A 49 -2.12 11.02 10.45
N MET A 50 -1.65 9.89 10.99
CA MET A 50 -0.47 9.82 11.87
C MET A 50 0.86 9.65 11.12
N ALA A 51 0.84 9.41 9.82
CA ALA A 51 2.00 9.14 8.97
C ALA A 51 2.23 10.21 7.90
N LEU A 52 1.82 11.46 8.16
CA LEU A 52 1.96 12.59 7.23
C LEU A 52 3.41 12.91 6.86
N ASP A 53 4.37 12.45 7.67
CA ASP A 53 5.81 12.52 7.45
C ASP A 53 6.35 11.43 6.51
N MET A 54 5.50 10.50 6.06
CA MET A 54 5.86 9.36 5.21
C MET A 54 5.18 9.43 3.84
N THR A 55 5.77 8.77 2.84
CA THR A 55 5.11 8.55 1.55
C THR A 55 4.00 7.52 1.71
N MET A 56 2.75 7.96 1.65
CA MET A 56 1.60 7.06 1.72
C MET A 56 1.24 6.53 0.34
N LEU A 57 1.23 5.20 0.22
CA LEU A 57 0.68 4.49 -0.94
C LEU A 57 -0.58 3.73 -0.50
N SER A 58 -1.63 3.74 -1.32
CA SER A 58 -2.87 3.03 -1.01
C SER A 58 -3.49 2.41 -2.25
N ALA A 59 -4.10 1.25 -2.07
CA ALA A 59 -4.93 0.60 -3.09
C ALA A 59 -6.21 0.05 -2.45
N THR A 60 -7.29 -0.03 -3.24
CA THR A 60 -8.54 -0.63 -2.82
C THR A 60 -8.77 -1.91 -3.61
N GLY A 61 -8.85 -3.05 -2.92
CA GLY A 61 -9.22 -4.31 -3.57
C GLY A 61 -10.69 -4.29 -3.99
N VAL A 62 -10.95 -4.34 -5.30
CA VAL A 62 -12.31 -4.46 -5.86
C VAL A 62 -12.49 -5.87 -6.41
N LYS A 63 -13.50 -6.61 -5.93
CA LYS A 63 -13.72 -8.00 -6.36
C LYS A 63 -13.89 -8.15 -7.87
N ALA A 64 -14.51 -7.17 -8.53
CA ALA A 64 -14.69 -7.17 -9.98
C ALA A 64 -13.36 -7.09 -10.76
N GLU A 65 -12.28 -6.66 -10.11
CA GLU A 65 -10.94 -6.54 -10.71
C GLU A 65 -10.06 -7.76 -10.39
N SER A 66 -10.59 -8.84 -9.80
CA SER A 66 -9.79 -10.03 -9.46
C SER A 66 -9.10 -10.66 -10.68
N GLU A 67 -9.71 -10.52 -11.85
CA GLU A 67 -9.20 -11.02 -13.13
C GLU A 67 -8.21 -10.04 -13.80
N LEU A 68 -8.09 -8.80 -13.30
CA LEU A 68 -7.17 -7.80 -13.82
C LEU A 68 -5.83 -7.96 -13.11
N ALA A 69 -4.90 -8.64 -13.77
CA ALA A 69 -3.54 -8.80 -13.27
C ALA A 69 -2.93 -7.44 -12.89
N PHE A 70 -2.36 -7.37 -11.70
CA PHE A 70 -1.65 -6.20 -11.18
C PHE A 70 -2.48 -4.90 -11.03
N SER A 71 -3.82 -4.92 -11.05
CA SER A 71 -4.62 -3.70 -10.90
C SER A 71 -4.34 -2.94 -9.60
N GLY A 72 -4.31 -3.67 -8.47
CA GLY A 72 -3.98 -3.09 -7.17
C GLY A 72 -2.54 -2.57 -7.08
N LEU A 73 -1.60 -3.21 -7.80
CA LEU A 73 -0.22 -2.74 -7.88
C LEU A 73 -0.11 -1.45 -8.69
N ALA A 74 -0.84 -1.36 -9.81
CA ALA A 74 -0.93 -0.14 -10.61
C ALA A 74 -1.49 1.02 -9.78
N GLN A 75 -2.56 0.79 -9.01
CA GLN A 75 -3.12 1.80 -8.12
C GLN A 75 -2.12 2.22 -7.03
N LEU A 76 -1.43 1.25 -6.42
CA LEU A 76 -0.47 1.49 -5.34
C LEU A 76 0.74 2.31 -5.80
N LEU A 77 1.28 2.01 -6.98
CA LEU A 77 2.50 2.62 -7.49
C LEU A 77 2.25 3.92 -8.25
N HIS A 78 1.02 4.19 -8.68
CA HIS A 78 0.68 5.40 -9.44
C HIS A 78 1.26 6.71 -8.87
N PRO A 79 1.24 6.96 -7.54
CA PRO A 79 1.78 8.19 -6.95
C PRO A 79 3.30 8.34 -7.03
N ILE A 80 4.04 7.27 -7.35
CA ILE A 80 5.50 7.20 -7.34
C ILE A 80 6.07 6.58 -8.63
N LEU A 81 5.28 6.59 -9.71
CA LEU A 81 5.69 6.00 -10.99
C LEU A 81 6.90 6.69 -11.62
N ASP A 82 7.13 7.96 -11.28
CA ASP A 82 8.30 8.72 -11.70
C ASP A 82 9.62 8.14 -11.17
N LEU A 83 9.58 7.37 -10.07
CA LEU A 83 10.75 6.66 -9.52
C LEU A 83 11.11 5.39 -10.30
N ILE A 84 10.33 4.98 -11.30
CA ILE A 84 10.59 3.76 -12.08
C ILE A 84 11.93 3.81 -12.82
N ASP A 85 12.42 5.01 -13.14
CA ASP A 85 13.71 5.20 -13.80
C ASP A 85 14.90 5.12 -12.83
N GLU A 86 14.64 5.07 -11.52
CA GLU A 86 15.68 4.95 -10.47
C GLU A 86 16.07 3.50 -10.17
N ILE A 87 15.25 2.53 -10.61
CA ILE A 87 15.55 1.10 -10.46
C ILE A 87 16.29 0.56 -11.69
N PRO A 88 17.00 -0.59 -11.59
CA PRO A 88 17.75 -1.09 -12.73
C PRO A 88 16.82 -1.44 -13.91
N LYS A 89 17.31 -1.20 -15.13
CA LYS A 89 16.52 -1.26 -16.37
C LYS A 89 15.68 -2.54 -16.56
N PRO A 90 16.18 -3.75 -16.23
CA PRO A 90 15.37 -4.96 -16.34
C PRO A 90 14.10 -4.92 -15.47
N GLN A 91 14.22 -4.42 -14.24
CA GLN A 91 13.13 -4.28 -13.29
C GLN A 91 12.17 -3.17 -13.72
N ALA A 92 12.68 -2.04 -14.20
CA ALA A 92 11.86 -0.96 -14.76
C ALA A 92 11.01 -1.46 -15.93
N ALA A 93 11.60 -2.21 -16.86
CA ALA A 93 10.88 -2.79 -18.00
C ALA A 93 9.83 -3.82 -17.57
N ALA A 94 10.17 -4.72 -16.65
CA ALA A 94 9.21 -5.70 -16.12
C ALA A 94 8.02 -5.03 -15.43
N LEU A 95 8.27 -3.98 -14.62
CA LEU A 95 7.23 -3.22 -13.95
C LEU A 95 6.38 -2.43 -14.94
N ALA A 96 6.99 -1.72 -15.90
CA ALA A 96 6.26 -0.99 -16.94
C ALA A 96 5.36 -1.91 -17.77
N SER A 97 5.83 -3.12 -18.08
CA SER A 97 5.02 -4.17 -18.73
C SER A 97 3.85 -4.61 -17.85
N ALA A 98 4.10 -4.92 -16.57
CA ALA A 98 3.07 -5.38 -15.63
C ALA A 98 1.97 -4.34 -15.40
N LEU A 99 2.31 -3.05 -15.48
CA LEU A 99 1.38 -1.94 -15.30
C LEU A 99 0.80 -1.39 -16.61
N ALA A 100 1.02 -2.08 -17.74
CA ALA A 100 0.53 -1.71 -19.08
C ALA A 100 1.00 -0.32 -19.58
N PHE A 101 2.17 0.15 -19.13
CA PHE A 101 2.82 1.39 -19.59
C PHE A 101 3.92 1.16 -20.63
N GLY A 102 4.33 -0.10 -20.84
CA GLY A 102 5.38 -0.48 -21.77
C GLY A 102 5.02 -1.74 -22.58
N PRO A 103 5.86 -2.10 -23.57
CA PRO A 103 5.65 -3.33 -24.32
C PRO A 103 5.74 -4.55 -23.39
N PRO A 104 4.98 -5.63 -23.67
CA PRO A 104 5.00 -6.82 -22.84
C PRO A 104 6.41 -7.42 -22.79
N VAL A 105 6.97 -7.51 -21.59
CA VAL A 105 8.22 -8.24 -21.34
C VAL A 105 7.86 -9.71 -21.19
N MET A 106 8.26 -10.53 -22.16
CA MET A 106 8.23 -11.98 -22.00
C MET A 106 9.37 -12.39 -21.06
N SER A 107 9.08 -12.49 -19.76
CA SER A 107 9.97 -13.15 -18.81
C SER A 107 9.67 -14.64 -18.83
N ASP A 108 10.65 -15.47 -19.17
CA ASP A 108 10.59 -16.89 -18.86
C ASP A 108 10.65 -17.02 -17.32
N PRO A 109 9.62 -17.57 -16.65
CA PRO A 109 9.62 -17.72 -15.20
C PRO A 109 10.75 -18.63 -14.67
N PHE A 110 11.47 -19.31 -15.58
CA PHE A 110 12.46 -20.34 -15.26
C PHE A 110 13.83 -20.18 -15.96
N ALA A 111 14.11 -19.04 -16.60
CA ALA A 111 15.41 -18.79 -17.25
C ALA A 111 16.48 -18.21 -16.31
#